data_AF-A0A524NIR1-F1
#
_entry.id   AF-A0A524NIR1-F1
#
_cell.length_a   1.000
_cell.length_b   1.000
_cell.length_c   1.000
_cell.angle_alpha   90.00
_cell.angle_beta   90.00
_cell.angle_gamma   90.00
#
_symmetry.space_group_name_H-M   'P 1'
#
loop_
_entity.id
_entity.type
_entity.pdbx_description
1 polymer ?
#
loop_
_entity_poly.entity_id
_entity_poly.type
_entity_poly.pdbx_seq_one_letter_code
_entity_poly.pdbx_strand_id
1 'polypeptide(L)'
;MSEILKKLKLEQYDISGVTDVVYNPSYEQLYIEEMNPDLEGFEVGIESEFGAVGVDTGIYTGRSPKDKYIVRDETTDDTVW
;
A
#
# COMPACT_ATOMS: atom_id res chain seq x y z
N MET A 1 -5.08 -12.40 -16.15
CA MET A 1 -3.95 -11.46 -16.28
C MET A 1 -4.30 -10.22 -17.12
N SER A 2 -4.60 -10.35 -18.42
CA SER A 2 -4.74 -9.19 -19.32
C SER A 2 -5.90 -8.25 -19.01
N GLU A 3 -7.04 -8.77 -18.55
CA GLU A 3 -8.26 -7.96 -18.41
C GLU A 3 -8.25 -7.02 -17.20
N ILE A 4 -7.62 -7.43 -16.08
CA ILE A 4 -7.46 -6.56 -14.91
C ILE A 4 -6.45 -5.45 -15.21
N LEU A 5 -5.30 -5.78 -15.81
CA LEU A 5 -4.31 -4.79 -16.23
C LEU A 5 -4.90 -3.75 -17.20
N LYS A 6 -5.68 -4.20 -18.19
CA LYS A 6 -6.42 -3.30 -19.10
C LYS A 6 -7.47 -2.46 -18.40
N LYS A 7 -8.16 -3.02 -17.39
CA LYS A 7 -9.17 -2.29 -16.61
C LYS A 7 -8.52 -1.17 -15.79
N LEU A 8 -7.38 -1.45 -15.16
CA LEU A 8 -6.70 -0.51 -14.26
C LEU A 8 -5.84 0.52 -15.00
N LYS A 9 -5.38 0.19 -16.22
CA LYS A 9 -4.58 1.08 -17.08
C LYS A 9 -3.42 1.73 -16.33
N LEU A 10 -2.64 0.93 -15.61
CA LEU A 10 -1.58 1.42 -14.71
C LEU A 10 -0.53 2.28 -15.43
N GLU A 11 -0.33 2.05 -16.72
CA GLU A 11 0.54 2.85 -17.59
C GLU A 11 0.18 4.35 -17.60
N GLN A 12 -1.09 4.72 -17.38
CA GLN A 12 -1.50 6.13 -17.31
C GLN A 12 -0.91 6.86 -16.10
N TYR A 13 -0.42 6.10 -15.11
CA TYR A 13 0.26 6.59 -13.91
C TYR A 13 1.78 6.35 -13.98
N ASP A 14 2.30 6.07 -15.19
CA ASP A 14 3.71 5.75 -15.44
C ASP A 14 4.23 4.49 -14.72
N ILE A 15 3.34 3.59 -14.30
CA ILE A 15 3.69 2.30 -13.72
C ILE A 15 3.82 1.26 -14.84
N SER A 16 5.05 0.81 -15.10
CA SER A 16 5.38 -0.19 -16.14
C SER A 16 6.16 -1.37 -15.56
N GLY A 17 6.30 -2.46 -16.33
CA GLY A 17 7.04 -3.65 -15.90
C GLY A 17 6.33 -4.51 -14.83
N VAL A 18 5.02 -4.34 -14.67
CA VAL A 18 4.21 -5.08 -13.68
C VAL A 18 4.19 -6.57 -14.01
N THR A 19 4.66 -7.41 -13.09
CA THR A 19 4.71 -8.87 -13.24
C THR A 19 3.40 -9.54 -12.86
N ASP A 20 2.74 -9.05 -11.82
CA ASP A 20 1.47 -9.58 -11.33
C ASP A 20 0.61 -8.46 -10.70
N VAL A 21 -0.70 -8.68 -10.65
CA VAL A 21 -1.67 -7.76 -10.04
C VAL A 21 -2.66 -8.53 -9.19
N VAL A 22 -2.57 -8.33 -7.88
CA VAL A 22 -3.58 -8.79 -6.91
C VAL A 22 -4.62 -7.68 -6.72
N TYR A 23 -5.81 -7.87 -7.30
CA TYR A 23 -6.88 -6.86 -7.28
C TYR A 23 -8.06 -7.30 -6.41
N ASN A 24 -8.42 -6.48 -5.42
CA ASN A 24 -9.43 -6.80 -4.40
C ASN A 24 -9.15 -8.14 -3.68
N PRO A 25 -7.98 -8.29 -3.02
CA PRO A 25 -7.69 -9.50 -2.25
C PRO A 25 -8.73 -9.69 -1.15
N SER A 26 -9.07 -10.96 -0.87
CA SER A 26 -9.89 -11.29 0.29
C SER A 26 -9.07 -11.21 1.58
N TYR A 27 -9.74 -11.19 2.74
CA TYR A 27 -9.04 -11.21 4.02
C TYR A 27 -8.18 -12.47 4.21
N GLU A 28 -8.66 -13.62 3.72
CA GLU A 28 -7.92 -14.88 3.79
C GLU A 28 -6.66 -14.83 2.94
N GLN A 29 -6.72 -14.21 1.76
CA GLN A 29 -5.53 -14.02 0.93
C GLN A 29 -4.55 -13.06 1.61
N LEU A 30 -5.03 -11.93 2.15
CA LEU A 30 -4.18 -10.99 2.89
C LEU A 30 -3.44 -11.68 4.05
N TYR A 31 -4.16 -12.47 4.84
CA TYR A 31 -3.55 -13.22 5.94
C TYR A 31 -2.46 -14.19 5.47
N ILE A 32 -2.69 -14.93 4.37
CA ILE A 32 -1.68 -15.85 3.81
C ILE A 32 -0.44 -15.08 3.36
N GLU A 33 -0.62 -13.95 2.67
CA GLU A 33 0.48 -13.13 2.18
C GLU A 33 1.27 -12.51 3.34
N GLU A 34 0.60 -12.03 4.39
CA GLU A 34 1.23 -11.44 5.59
C GLU A 34 2.03 -12.47 6.42
N MET A 35 1.67 -13.76 6.35
CA MET A 35 2.36 -14.86 7.04
C MET A 35 3.46 -15.53 6.20
N ASN A 36 3.78 -14.98 5.04
CA ASN A 36 4.79 -15.57 4.16
C ASN A 36 6.18 -15.56 4.84
N PRO A 37 6.84 -16.72 5.01
CA PRO A 37 8.13 -16.81 5.70
C PRO A 37 9.29 -16.13 4.96
N ASP A 38 9.11 -15.79 3.69
CA ASP A 38 10.12 -15.10 2.88
C ASP A 38 10.09 -13.57 3.05
N LEU A 39 9.13 -13.03 3.83
CA LEU A 39 9.07 -11.59 4.12
C LEU A 39 10.22 -11.16 5.02
N GLU A 40 10.71 -9.93 4.81
CA GLU A 40 11.82 -9.36 5.55
C GLU A 40 11.50 -7.96 6.09
N GLY A 41 12.18 -7.57 7.16
CA GLY A 41 12.09 -6.21 7.71
C GLY A 41 10.68 -5.83 8.17
N PHE A 42 10.16 -4.72 7.65
CA PHE A 42 8.86 -4.14 8.02
C PHE A 42 7.66 -4.78 7.31
N GLU A 43 7.90 -5.74 6.41
CA GLU A 43 6.83 -6.46 5.70
C GLU A 43 6.27 -7.63 6.52
N VAL A 44 7.04 -8.13 7.50
CA VAL A 44 6.69 -9.32 8.28
C VAL A 44 5.48 -9.10 9.18
N GLY A 45 4.46 -9.94 9.01
CA GLY A 45 3.36 -10.08 9.95
C GLY A 45 3.66 -11.11 11.05
N ILE A 46 3.17 -10.85 12.26
CA ILE A 46 3.24 -11.77 13.40
C ILE A 46 1.84 -12.02 13.93
N GLU A 47 1.40 -13.28 13.92
CA GLU A 47 0.13 -13.66 14.53
C GLU A 47 0.20 -13.57 16.06
N SER A 48 -0.71 -12.79 16.64
CA SER A 48 -0.87 -12.68 18.09
C SER A 48 -1.64 -13.88 18.67
N GLU A 49 -1.60 -14.04 19.99
CA GLU A 49 -2.40 -15.06 20.70
C GLU A 49 -3.92 -14.93 20.49
N PHE A 50 -4.38 -13.77 20.01
CA PHE A 50 -5.78 -13.49 19.71
C PHE A 50 -6.15 -13.79 18.24
N GLY A 51 -5.20 -14.27 17.42
CA GLY A 51 -5.41 -14.55 16.00
C GLY A 51 -5.42 -13.32 15.09
N ALA A 52 -5.08 -12.14 15.63
CA ALA A 52 -4.88 -10.93 14.84
C ALA A 52 -3.41 -10.80 14.43
N VAL A 53 -3.15 -10.30 13.23
CA VAL A 53 -1.80 -10.01 12.74
C VAL A 53 -1.33 -8.65 13.27
N GLY A 54 -0.14 -8.62 13.86
CA GLY A 54 0.59 -7.40 14.20
C GLY A 54 1.77 -7.17 13.26
N VAL A 55 2.12 -5.91 13.02
CA VAL A 55 3.26 -5.48 12.20
C VAL A 55 4.06 -4.38 12.91
N ASP A 56 5.33 -4.19 12.54
CA ASP A 56 6.18 -3.12 13.04
C ASP A 56 6.48 -2.09 11.93
N THR A 57 6.20 -0.81 12.17
CA THR A 57 6.45 0.29 11.22
C THR A 57 7.79 1.00 11.45
N GLY A 58 8.63 0.46 12.32
CA GLY A 58 9.94 0.97 12.67
C GLY A 58 9.85 2.35 13.33
N ILE A 59 10.58 3.33 12.78
CA ILE A 59 10.60 4.68 13.34
C ILE A 59 9.32 5.48 13.04
N TYR A 60 8.51 5.04 12.08
CA TYR A 60 7.31 5.74 11.64
C TYR A 60 6.09 5.32 12.46
N THR A 61 6.15 5.56 13.77
CA THR A 61 5.11 5.15 14.75
C THR A 61 3.94 6.15 14.83
N GLY A 62 3.82 7.05 13.86
CA GLY A 62 2.86 8.14 13.87
C GLY A 62 2.91 8.98 12.61
N ARG A 63 2.10 10.04 12.56
CA ARG A 63 2.07 10.96 11.41
C ARG A 63 3.34 11.83 11.37
N SER A 64 3.82 12.12 10.17
CA SER A 64 4.87 13.12 9.91
C SER A 64 4.28 14.41 9.35
N PRO A 65 3.69 15.30 10.18
CA PRO A 65 2.99 16.48 9.69
C PRO A 65 3.90 17.47 8.94
N LYS A 66 5.22 17.42 9.18
CA LYS A 66 6.22 18.28 8.52
C LYS A 66 6.53 17.86 7.08
N ASP A 67 6.23 16.60 6.74
CA ASP A 67 6.50 16.04 5.40
C ASP A 67 5.23 16.02 4.53
N LYS A 68 4.14 16.62 5.01
CA LYS A 68 2.90 16.77 4.24
C LYS A 68 2.95 18.04 3.41
N TYR A 69 2.87 17.89 2.08
CA TYR A 69 2.78 18.99 1.13
C TYR A 69 1.54 18.85 0.26
N ILE A 70 1.05 19.98 -0.26
CA ILE A 70 -0.02 20.05 -1.25
C ILE A 70 0.58 20.76 -2.46
N VAL A 71 0.37 20.21 -3.66
CA VAL A 71 0.78 20.88 -4.90
C VAL A 71 -0.01 22.17 -5.00
N ARG A 72 0.69 23.30 -5.15
CA ARG A 72 0.08 24.61 -5.36
C ARG A 72 -0.09 24.85 -6.85
N ASP A 73 -1.33 24.87 -7.31
CA ASP A 73 -1.75 25.01 -8.69
C ASP A 73 -3.06 25.83 -8.78
N GLU A 74 -3.58 26.03 -9.99
CA GLU A 74 -4.82 26.79 -10.21
C GLU A 74 -6.05 26.23 -9.46
N THR A 75 -6.05 24.96 -9.07
CA THR A 75 -7.15 24.36 -8.31
C THR A 75 -7.05 24.68 -6.81
N THR A 76 -5.82 24.80 -6.30
CA THR A 76 -5.51 24.86 -4.87
C THR A 76 -5.06 26.24 -4.38
N ASP A 77 -4.63 27.13 -5.28
CA ASP A 77 -4.00 28.43 -4.96
C ASP A 77 -4.82 29.28 -3.99
N ASP A 78 -6.13 29.36 -4.23
CA ASP A 78 -7.05 30.23 -3.49
C ASP A 78 -8.01 29.47 -2.54
N THR A 79 -7.93 28.13 -2.50
CA THR A 79 -8.91 27.29 -1.78
C THR A 79 -8.31 26.51 -0.61
N VAL A 80 -7.01 26.23 -0.66
CA VAL A 80 -6.29 25.50 0.39
C VAL A 80 -5.66 26.50 1.36
N TRP A 81 -5.95 26.31 2.65
CA TRP A 81 -5.37 27.11 3.74
C TRP A 81 -3.96 26.66 4.11
#